data_AF-A0A553AD45-F1
#
_entry.id   AF-A0A553AD45-F1
#
_cell.length_a   1.000
_cell.length_b   1.000
_cell.length_c   1.000
_cell.angle_alpha   90.00
_cell.angle_beta   90.00
_cell.angle_gamma   90.00
#
_symmetry.space_group_name_H-M   'P 1'
#
loop_
_entity.id
_entity.type
_entity.pdbx_description
1 polymer ?
#
loop_
_entity_poly.entity_id
_entity_poly.type
_entity_poly.pdbx_seq_one_letter_code
_entity_poly.pdbx_strand_id
1 'polypeptide(L)'
;MMSQLLTSKITAFESPDYFADEMVSGAFKSFRHEHHFADFNNGTLMTDYFDYQSPFGFFGKLADALFLKKYMRNLLEKRNATIKDFAESEKWKTVIE
;
A
#
# COMPACT_ATOMS: atom_id res chain seq x y z
N MET A 1 10.86 -6.18 17.26
CA MET A 1 9.76 -5.37 16.69
C MET A 1 8.52 -6.26 16.73
N MET A 2 7.49 -5.91 17.50
CA MET A 2 6.24 -6.70 17.54
C MET A 2 5.63 -6.75 16.13
N SER A 3 5.33 -7.93 15.62
CA SER A 3 4.52 -8.07 14.41
C SER A 3 3.11 -7.54 14.68
N GLN A 4 2.60 -6.74 13.74
CA GLN A 4 1.22 -6.25 13.77
C GLN A 4 0.42 -7.11 12.80
N LEU A 5 -0.75 -7.61 13.23
CA LEU A 5 -1.70 -8.25 12.33
C LEU A 5 -2.56 -7.17 11.70
N LEU A 6 -2.62 -7.16 10.38
CA LEU A 6 -3.44 -6.23 9.61
C LEU A 6 -4.39 -7.02 8.72
N THR A 7 -5.67 -6.71 8.84
CA THR A 7 -6.74 -7.32 8.05
C THR A 7 -7.33 -6.23 7.17
N SER A 8 -7.30 -6.44 5.86
CA SER A 8 -7.95 -5.58 4.86
C SER A 8 -9.07 -6.32 4.14
N LYS A 9 -9.99 -5.55 3.55
CA LYS A 9 -11.01 -6.05 2.64
C LYS A 9 -10.88 -5.31 1.31
N ILE A 10 -10.93 -6.05 0.20
CA ILE A 10 -11.08 -5.43 -1.13
C ILE A 10 -12.48 -4.81 -1.21
N THR A 11 -12.56 -3.49 -1.37
CA THR A 11 -13.83 -2.75 -1.41
C THR A 11 -14.20 -2.28 -2.82
N ALA A 12 -13.23 -2.22 -3.73
CA ALA A 12 -13.47 -1.96 -5.16
C ALA A 12 -12.51 -2.79 -6.02
N PHE A 13 -12.98 -3.26 -7.17
CA PHE A 13 -12.19 -4.05 -8.11
C PHE A 13 -12.74 -3.89 -9.53
N GLU A 14 -11.94 -3.29 -10.40
CA GLU A 14 -12.22 -3.03 -11.81
C GLU A 14 -11.01 -3.51 -12.61
N SER A 15 -11.05 -4.75 -13.09
CA SER A 15 -9.91 -5.35 -13.80
C SER A 15 -9.80 -4.80 -15.23
N PRO A 16 -8.58 -4.49 -15.73
CA PRO A 16 -7.28 -4.58 -15.04
C PRO A 16 -6.83 -3.27 -14.37
N ASP A 17 -7.67 -2.23 -14.41
CA ASP A 17 -7.24 -0.83 -14.25
C ASP A 17 -7.19 -0.37 -12.79
N TYR A 18 -7.96 -0.98 -11.89
CA TYR A 18 -8.12 -0.45 -10.54
C TYR A 18 -8.55 -1.48 -9.50
N PHE A 19 -8.01 -1.35 -8.29
CA PHE A 19 -8.64 -1.93 -7.10
C PHE A 19 -8.35 -1.10 -5.85
N ALA A 20 -9.20 -1.25 -4.83
CA ALA A 20 -8.99 -0.63 -3.53
C ALA A 20 -9.19 -1.62 -2.39
N ASP A 21 -8.36 -1.48 -1.37
CA ASP A 21 -8.47 -2.19 -0.11
C ASP A 21 -8.63 -1.23 1.07
N GLU A 22 -9.50 -1.59 2.01
CA GLU A 22 -9.74 -0.83 3.23
C GLU A 22 -9.46 -1.68 4.46
N MET A 23 -8.87 -1.05 5.48
CA MET A 23 -8.54 -1.73 6.73
C MET A 23 -9.80 -2.12 7.50
N VAL A 24 -9.89 -3.39 7.86
CA VAL A 24 -10.88 -3.91 8.80
C VAL A 24 -10.34 -3.84 10.24
N SER A 25 -9.07 -4.22 10.44
CA SER A 25 -8.41 -4.15 11.75
C SER A 25 -6.90 -4.00 11.59
N GLY A 26 -6.26 -3.16 12.42
CA GLY A 26 -4.82 -2.99 12.39
C GLY A 26 -4.34 -1.78 13.19
N ALA A 27 -3.12 -1.33 12.90
CA ALA A 27 -2.43 -0.28 13.66
C ALA A 27 -2.95 1.15 13.38
N PHE A 28 -3.76 1.35 12.34
CA PHE A 28 -4.32 2.66 12.00
C PHE A 28 -5.71 2.84 12.59
N LYS A 29 -6.20 4.09 12.65
CA LYS A 29 -7.61 4.33 12.93
C LYS A 29 -8.47 3.94 11.73
N SER A 30 -7.98 4.24 10.54
CA SER A 30 -8.50 3.77 9.26
C SER A 30 -7.39 3.92 8.21
N PHE A 31 -7.44 3.11 7.17
CA PHE A 31 -6.77 3.43 5.91
C PHE A 31 -7.57 2.87 4.74
N ARG A 32 -7.40 3.52 3.59
CA ARG A 32 -7.86 3.11 2.27
C ARG A 32 -6.67 3.19 1.33
N HIS A 33 -6.43 2.13 0.59
CA HIS A 33 -5.33 2.03 -0.34
C HIS A 33 -5.85 1.71 -1.72
N GLU A 34 -5.57 2.59 -2.66
CA GLU A 34 -6.01 2.47 -4.04
C GLU A 34 -4.83 2.19 -4.95
N HIS A 35 -5.03 1.28 -5.88
CA HIS A 35 -4.06 0.82 -6.86
C HIS A 35 -4.63 1.14 -8.22
N HIS A 36 -3.96 2.03 -8.96
CA HIS A 36 -4.37 2.44 -10.30
C HIS A 36 -3.33 1.97 -11.31
N PHE A 37 -3.77 1.38 -12.40
CA PHE A 37 -2.92 0.84 -13.46
C PHE A 37 -3.26 1.55 -14.77
N ALA A 38 -2.23 1.96 -15.50
CA ALA A 38 -2.38 2.57 -16.81
C ALA A 38 -1.26 2.12 -17.74
N ASP A 39 -1.55 2.09 -19.04
CA ASP A 39 -0.53 1.83 -20.06
C ASP A 39 0.51 2.94 -20.09
N PHE A 40 1.80 2.58 -20.10
CA PHE A 40 2.90 3.53 -20.18
C PHE A 40 4.14 2.91 -20.82
N ASN A 41 4.58 3.45 -21.96
CA ASN A 41 5.84 3.09 -22.64
C ASN A 41 6.10 1.57 -22.74
N ASN A 42 5.16 0.83 -23.33
CA ASN A 42 5.19 -0.63 -23.47
C ASN A 42 5.22 -1.42 -22.15
N GLY A 43 4.81 -0.79 -21.04
CA GLY A 43 4.59 -1.42 -19.75
C GLY A 43 3.38 -0.83 -19.05
N THR A 44 3.31 -1.04 -17.73
CA THR A 44 2.23 -0.54 -16.88
C THR A 44 2.78 0.44 -15.86
N LEU A 45 2.18 1.63 -15.78
CA LEU A 45 2.37 2.55 -14.67
C LEU A 45 1.38 2.20 -13.57
N MET A 46 1.89 1.68 -12.45
CA MET A 46 1.13 1.49 -11.23
C MET A 46 1.28 2.72 -10.32
N THR A 47 0.17 3.30 -9.90
CA THR A 47 0.12 4.43 -8.96
C THR A 47 -0.67 4.04 -7.71
N ASP A 48 -0.03 4.17 -6.55
CA ASP A 48 -0.63 3.90 -5.24
C ASP A 48 -1.08 5.20 -4.56
N TYR A 49 -2.35 5.26 -4.16
CA TYR A 49 -2.87 6.31 -3.27
C TYR A 49 -3.18 5.71 -1.91
N PHE A 50 -2.41 6.10 -0.90
CA PHE A 50 -2.52 5.57 0.46
C PHE A 50 -3.05 6.63 1.43
N ASP A 51 -4.36 6.59 1.68
CA ASP A 51 -5.04 7.48 2.61
C ASP A 51 -5.19 6.83 3.98
N TYR A 52 -4.73 7.48 5.05
CA TYR A 52 -4.77 6.90 6.38
C TYR A 52 -4.99 7.91 7.50
N GLN A 53 -5.53 7.42 8.62
CA GLN A 53 -5.66 8.15 9.87
C GLN A 53 -4.79 7.51 10.95
N SER A 54 -3.91 8.31 11.56
CA SER A 54 -3.03 7.85 12.64
C SER A 54 -3.81 7.41 13.89
N PRO A 55 -3.31 6.42 14.64
CA PRO A 55 -3.97 5.96 15.87
C PRO A 55 -3.90 6.98 17.03
N PHE A 56 -2.92 7.90 17.04
CA PHE A 56 -2.68 8.81 18.17
C PHE A 56 -3.41 10.16 18.03
N GLY A 57 -4.02 10.62 19.14
CA GLY A 57 -4.78 11.88 19.28
C GLY A 57 -3.90 13.14 19.40
N PHE A 58 -4.53 14.33 19.50
CA PHE A 58 -3.97 15.68 19.19
C PHE A 58 -2.63 16.04 19.87
N PHE A 59 -2.36 15.55 21.08
CA PHE A 59 -1.25 16.02 21.91
C PHE A 59 0.12 15.36 21.64
N GLY A 60 0.18 14.30 20.83
CA GLY A 60 1.44 13.66 20.36
C GLY A 60 1.67 13.73 18.84
N LYS A 61 0.74 14.35 18.08
CA LYS A 61 0.59 14.12 16.63
C LYS A 61 1.74 14.55 15.75
N LEU A 62 2.45 15.64 16.05
CA LEU A 62 3.30 16.23 15.01
C LEU A 62 4.58 15.42 14.77
N ALA A 63 5.28 15.05 15.85
CA ALA A 63 6.47 14.20 15.76
C ALA A 63 6.10 12.78 15.29
N ASP A 64 5.02 12.21 15.82
CA ASP A 64 4.53 10.89 15.42
C ASP A 64 4.03 10.87 13.98
N ALA A 65 3.35 11.92 13.50
CA ALA A 65 2.89 12.00 12.11
C ALA A 65 4.06 12.12 11.14
N LEU A 66 5.11 12.91 11.47
CA LEU A 66 6.31 12.99 10.64
C LEU A 66 7.05 11.65 10.60
N PHE A 67 7.22 10.99 11.75
CA PHE A 67 7.84 9.68 11.83
C PHE A 67 7.03 8.63 11.06
N LEU A 68 5.72 8.56 11.29
CA LEU A 68 4.81 7.63 10.63
C LEU A 68 4.77 7.88 9.12
N LYS A 69 4.73 9.14 8.67
CA LYS A 69 4.77 9.49 7.24
C LYS A 69 6.08 9.02 6.59
N LYS A 70 7.22 9.23 7.26
CA LYS A 70 8.53 8.75 6.78
C LYS A 70 8.57 7.22 6.73
N TYR A 71 8.08 6.56 7.78
CA TYR A 71 7.98 5.10 7.85
C TYR A 71 7.12 4.54 6.71
N MET A 72 5.92 5.08 6.52
CA MET A 72 4.99 4.65 5.48
C MET A 72 5.55 4.87 4.09
N ARG A 73 6.21 6.01 3.84
CA ARG A 73 6.90 6.25 2.57
C ARG A 73 7.93 5.17 2.29
N ASN A 74 8.83 4.89 3.23
CA ASN A 74 9.86 3.88 3.05
C ASN A 74 9.27 2.48 2.85
N LEU A 75 8.18 2.16 3.55
CA LEU A 75 7.46 0.90 3.40
C LEU A 75 6.88 0.75 1.99
N LEU A 76 6.18 1.77 1.51
CA LEU A 76 5.57 1.80 0.17
C LEU A 76 6.63 1.80 -0.93
N GLU A 77 7.70 2.58 -0.80
CA GLU A 77 8.82 2.56 -1.75
C GLU A 77 9.46 1.18 -1.87
N LYS A 78 9.71 0.52 -0.73
CA LYS A 78 10.26 -0.85 -0.72
C LYS A 78 9.28 -1.85 -1.34
N ARG A 79 7.99 -1.73 -1.03
CA ARG A 79 6.94 -2.57 -1.62
C ARG A 79 6.91 -2.39 -3.15
N ASN A 80 6.95 -1.16 -3.64
CA ASN A 80 6.86 -0.87 -5.06
C ASN A 80 8.09 -1.36 -5.82
N ALA A 81 9.28 -1.26 -5.22
CA ALA A 81 10.49 -1.88 -5.76
C ALA A 81 10.36 -3.41 -5.86
N THR A 82 9.80 -4.08 -4.85
CA THR A 82 9.56 -5.54 -4.89
C THR A 82 8.53 -5.90 -5.96
N ILE A 83 7.40 -5.19 -6.05
CA ILE A 83 6.38 -5.45 -7.06
C ILE A 83 6.97 -5.30 -8.46
N LYS A 84 7.73 -4.22 -8.70
CA LYS A 84 8.41 -3.98 -9.97
C LYS A 84 9.38 -5.11 -10.32
N ASP A 85 10.22 -5.54 -9.37
CA ASP A 85 11.14 -6.66 -9.56
C ASP A 85 10.41 -7.96 -9.91
N PHE A 86 9.27 -8.25 -9.28
CA PHE A 86 8.48 -9.44 -9.62
C PHE A 86 7.79 -9.34 -10.98
N ALA A 87 7.18 -8.19 -11.28
CA ALA A 87 6.42 -7.98 -12.51
C ALA A 87 7.30 -7.88 -13.76
N GLU A 88 8.51 -7.33 -13.64
CA GLU A 88 9.44 -7.11 -14.76
C GLU A 88 10.50 -8.21 -14.90
N SER A 89 10.44 -9.27 -14.09
CA SER A 89 11.31 -10.44 -14.18
C SER A 89 10.49 -11.73 -14.28
N GLU A 90 11.15 -12.89 -14.28
CA GLU A 90 10.47 -14.20 -14.29
C GLU A 90 9.96 -14.63 -12.91
N LYS A 91 10.16 -13.81 -11.87
CA LYS A 91 9.79 -14.16 -10.48
C LYS A 91 8.28 -14.22 -10.26
N TRP A 92 7.46 -13.53 -11.08
CA TRP A 92 6.00 -13.61 -10.94
C TRP A 92 5.47 -15.03 -11.05
N LYS A 93 6.15 -15.92 -11.78
CA LYS A 93 5.77 -17.34 -11.95
C LYS A 93 5.65 -18.06 -10.61
N THR A 94 6.48 -17.73 -9.64
CA THR A 94 6.45 -18.40 -8.32
C THR A 94 5.28 -18.00 -7.43
N VAL A 95 4.48 -17.01 -7.84
CA VAL A 95 3.41 -16.41 -7.01
C VAL A 95 2.02 -16.66 -7.60
N ILE A 96 1.94 -16.99 -8.89
CA ILE A 96 0.68 -17.27 -9.57
C ILE A 96 0.53 -18.74 -10.03
N GLU A 97 1.57 -19.56 -9.86
CA GLU A 97 1.54 -21.03 -9.98
C GLU A 97 1.22 -21.68 -8.62
#